data_AF-A0A0W8CYL2-F1
#
_entry.id   AF-A0A0W8CYL2-F1
#
_cell.length_a   1.000
_cell.length_b   1.000
_cell.length_c   1.000
_cell.angle_alpha   90.00
_cell.angle_beta   90.00
_cell.angle_gamma   90.00
#
_symmetry.space_group_name_H-M   'P 1'
#
loop_
_entity.id
_entity.type
_entity.pdbx_description
1 polymer ?
#
loop_
_entity_poly.entity_id
_entity_poly.type
_entity_poly.pdbx_seq_one_letter_code
_entity_poly.pdbx_strand_id
1 'polypeptide(L)'
;MEGNTSKAPKGECASCGKLVSKSNMAKHRKVCGKKKAPKTRKVINRESYKRHKDKILNKCFKQRVFNRFRRLEAACDFGSSTQEIYDFKLETVTGFNQLKVRLEADTDDLTEEVADGLSDAAYEREMNRIRRAKRDKAEGEATFSHLQDQLRMYRKRVEKHLASVSLHAANFQAKQEKAQALRDEELAKLKKVIEEFESKGPCATYDEFKESNVQPVQE
;
A
#
# COMPACT_ATOMS: atom_id res chain seq x y z
N MET A 1 4.63 63.02 -20.42
CA MET A 1 3.30 62.85 -21.04
C MET A 1 2.76 61.50 -20.59
N GLU A 2 1.85 61.49 -19.62
CA GLU A 2 1.31 60.27 -19.02
C GLU A 2 0.32 59.59 -19.97
N GLY A 3 0.52 58.29 -20.21
CA GLY A 3 -0.31 57.47 -21.08
C GLY A 3 -1.66 57.15 -20.43
N ASN A 4 -2.71 57.86 -20.85
CA ASN A 4 -4.09 57.54 -20.50
C ASN A 4 -4.50 56.24 -21.18
N THR A 5 -4.48 55.14 -20.42
CA THR A 5 -5.10 53.87 -20.83
C THR A 5 -6.61 54.05 -20.85
N SER A 6 -7.17 54.10 -22.06
CA SER A 6 -8.61 54.23 -22.32
C SER A 6 -9.37 53.02 -21.78
N LYS A 7 -9.75 53.08 -20.49
CA LYS A 7 -10.64 52.08 -19.88
C LYS A 7 -11.96 52.08 -20.65
N ALA A 8 -12.35 50.92 -21.18
CA ALA A 8 -13.59 50.73 -21.91
C ALA A 8 -14.78 51.35 -21.16
N PRO A 9 -15.70 52.04 -21.84
CA PRO A 9 -16.75 52.80 -21.18
C PRO A 9 -17.63 51.85 -20.37
N LYS A 10 -17.68 52.08 -19.05
CA LYS A 10 -18.56 51.38 -18.11
C LYS A 10 -19.81 52.21 -17.89
N GLY A 11 -20.96 51.56 -17.80
CA GLY A 11 -22.21 52.17 -17.37
C GLY A 11 -22.65 51.56 -16.04
N GLU A 12 -23.40 52.32 -15.26
CA GLU A 12 -23.99 51.81 -14.02
C GLU A 12 -25.34 51.13 -14.31
N CYS A 13 -25.58 49.95 -13.74
CA CYS A 13 -26.86 49.28 -13.84
C CYS A 13 -27.87 49.89 -12.87
N ALA A 14 -28.89 50.57 -13.37
CA ALA A 14 -29.95 51.18 -12.56
C ALA A 14 -30.66 50.20 -11.59
N SER A 15 -30.67 48.89 -11.89
CA SER A 15 -31.35 47.89 -11.05
C SER A 15 -30.50 47.36 -9.89
N CYS A 16 -29.17 47.45 -9.95
CA CYS A 16 -28.31 46.91 -8.89
C CYS A 16 -27.08 47.78 -8.54
N GLY A 17 -26.95 48.97 -9.12
CA GLY A 17 -25.85 49.91 -8.91
C GLY A 17 -24.48 49.45 -9.40
N LYS A 18 -24.38 48.30 -10.07
CA LYS A 18 -23.07 47.76 -10.50
C LYS A 18 -22.58 48.43 -11.78
N LEU A 19 -21.31 48.85 -11.76
CA LEU A 19 -20.58 49.29 -12.95
C LEU A 19 -20.25 48.11 -13.86
N VAL A 20 -20.87 48.04 -15.03
CA VAL A 20 -20.67 46.99 -16.02
C VAL A 20 -20.23 47.64 -17.33
N SER A 21 -19.34 46.98 -18.08
CA SER A 21 -18.98 47.42 -19.43
C SER A 21 -20.24 47.63 -20.29
N LYS A 22 -20.30 48.74 -21.05
CA LYS A 22 -21.46 49.05 -21.91
C LYS A 22 -21.81 47.88 -22.85
N SER A 23 -20.82 47.21 -23.43
CA SER A 23 -21.03 46.05 -24.31
C SER A 23 -21.65 44.84 -23.62
N ASN A 24 -21.47 44.70 -22.30
CA ASN A 24 -22.01 43.60 -21.51
C ASN A 24 -23.30 43.96 -20.77
N MET A 25 -23.79 45.20 -20.87
CA MET A 25 -24.95 45.66 -20.15
C MET A 25 -26.23 44.89 -20.51
N ALA A 26 -26.40 44.52 -21.79
CA ALA A 26 -27.51 43.70 -22.25
C ALA A 26 -27.49 42.28 -21.64
N LYS A 27 -26.32 41.64 -21.58
CA LYS A 27 -26.15 40.32 -20.93
C LYS A 27 -26.39 40.42 -19.43
N HIS A 28 -25.87 41.47 -18.80
CA HIS A 28 -26.08 41.74 -17.39
C HIS A 28 -27.57 41.92 -17.06
N ARG A 29 -28.33 42.71 -17.83
CA ARG A 29 -29.78 42.90 -17.62
C ARG A 29 -30.58 41.59 -17.63
N LYS A 30 -30.18 40.59 -18.44
CA LYS A 30 -30.86 39.27 -18.49
C LYS A 30 -30.75 38.46 -17.19
N VAL A 31 -29.74 38.74 -16.36
CA VAL A 31 -29.46 38.03 -15.09
C VAL A 31 -29.55 38.93 -13.86
N CYS A 32 -29.51 40.25 -14.06
CA CYS A 32 -29.69 41.25 -13.02
C CYS A 32 -31.10 41.14 -12.43
N GLY A 33 -31.21 41.12 -11.10
CA GLY A 33 -32.48 40.93 -10.39
C GLY A 33 -32.94 39.47 -10.24
N LYS A 34 -32.39 38.52 -11.00
CA LYS A 34 -32.69 37.09 -10.80
C LYS A 34 -31.90 36.57 -9.61
N LYS A 35 -32.53 36.54 -8.42
CA LYS A 35 -32.00 35.79 -7.26
C LYS A 35 -31.93 34.31 -7.66
N LYS A 36 -30.73 33.79 -7.96
CA LYS A 36 -30.54 32.34 -7.96
C LYS A 36 -30.74 31.85 -6.53
N ALA A 37 -31.64 30.90 -6.34
CA ALA A 37 -31.84 30.28 -5.04
C ALA A 37 -30.48 29.80 -4.50
N PRO A 38 -30.11 30.13 -3.25
CA PRO A 38 -28.87 29.63 -2.67
C PRO A 38 -28.86 28.11 -2.73
N LYS A 39 -27.88 27.53 -3.43
CA LYS A 39 -27.71 26.08 -3.42
C LYS A 39 -27.38 25.66 -1.99
N THR A 40 -28.11 24.66 -1.48
CA THR A 40 -27.83 24.14 -0.14
C THR A 40 -26.45 23.45 -0.11
N ARG A 41 -25.78 23.49 1.04
CA ARG A 41 -24.48 22.84 1.26
C ARG A 41 -24.48 21.36 0.85
N LYS A 42 -25.61 20.66 1.05
CA LYS A 42 -25.81 19.26 0.64
C LYS A 42 -25.74 19.06 -0.88
N VAL A 43 -26.34 19.96 -1.66
CA VAL A 43 -26.33 19.88 -3.14
C VAL A 43 -24.93 20.14 -3.68
N ILE A 44 -24.22 21.13 -3.13
CA ILE A 44 -22.83 21.43 -3.49
C ILE A 44 -21.91 20.24 -3.15
N ASN A 45 -22.07 19.65 -1.96
CA ASN A 45 -21.30 18.48 -1.54
C ASN A 45 -21.59 17.27 -2.45
N ARG A 46 -22.85 17.01 -2.82
CA ARG A 46 -23.24 15.91 -3.72
C ARG A 46 -22.67 16.07 -5.13
N GLU A 47 -22.73 17.28 -5.70
CA GLU A 47 -22.11 17.59 -7.00
C GLU A 47 -20.58 17.51 -6.94
N SER A 48 -19.97 17.92 -5.82
CA SER A 48 -18.53 17.82 -5.60
C SER A 48 -18.09 16.37 -5.45
N TYR A 49 -18.83 15.56 -4.69
CA TYR A 49 -18.59 14.13 -4.51
C TYR A 49 -18.69 13.39 -5.84
N LYS A 50 -19.72 13.66 -6.65
CA LYS A 50 -19.83 13.06 -8.00
C LYS A 50 -18.63 13.38 -8.88
N ARG A 51 -18.12 14.63 -8.84
CA ARG A 51 -16.96 15.06 -9.64
C ARG A 51 -15.62 14.51 -9.16
N HIS A 52 -15.49 14.19 -7.88
CA HIS A 52 -14.23 13.75 -7.27
C HIS A 52 -14.32 12.31 -6.73
N LYS A 53 -15.35 11.56 -7.13
CA LYS A 53 -15.67 10.25 -6.59
C LYS A 53 -14.46 9.33 -6.65
N ASP A 54 -13.80 9.27 -7.80
CA ASP A 54 -12.69 8.35 -8.02
C ASP A 54 -11.42 8.78 -7.28
N LYS A 55 -11.15 10.09 -7.19
CA LYS A 55 -10.06 10.63 -6.35
C LYS A 55 -10.28 10.32 -4.87
N ILE A 56 -11.52 10.43 -4.38
CA ILE A 56 -11.90 10.09 -3.00
C ILE A 56 -11.77 8.58 -2.77
N LEU A 57 -12.32 7.75 -3.66
CA LEU A 57 -12.26 6.29 -3.55
C LEU A 57 -10.81 5.78 -3.60
N ASN A 58 -9.98 6.32 -4.49
CA ASN A 58 -8.57 5.97 -4.60
C ASN A 58 -7.79 6.41 -3.35
N LYS A 59 -8.03 7.62 -2.81
CA LYS A 59 -7.45 8.06 -1.53
C LYS A 59 -7.86 7.15 -0.37
N CYS A 60 -9.14 6.79 -0.29
CA CYS A 60 -9.65 5.87 0.73
C CYS A 60 -9.09 4.45 0.58
N PHE A 61 -8.84 4.00 -0.66
CA PHE A 61 -8.21 2.72 -0.94
C PHE A 61 -6.74 2.73 -0.50
N LYS A 62 -5.95 3.74 -0.93
CA LYS A 62 -4.56 3.94 -0.49
C LYS A 62 -4.45 4.01 1.03
N GLN A 63 -5.35 4.74 1.69
CA GLN A 63 -5.39 4.83 3.15
C GLN A 63 -5.73 3.49 3.82
N ARG A 64 -6.67 2.71 3.25
CA ARG A 64 -7.00 1.36 3.73
C ARG A 64 -5.81 0.41 3.62
N VAL A 65 -5.14 0.39 2.47
CA VAL A 65 -3.94 -0.44 2.25
C VAL A 65 -2.83 -0.03 3.20
N PHE A 66 -2.56 1.27 3.36
CA PHE A 66 -1.56 1.79 4.29
C PHE A 66 -1.86 1.44 5.75
N ASN A 67 -3.11 1.62 6.19
CA ASN A 67 -3.51 1.27 7.56
C ASN A 67 -3.43 -0.24 7.81
N ARG A 68 -3.76 -1.08 6.81
CA ARG A 68 -3.64 -2.53 6.90
C ARG A 68 -2.17 -2.96 6.94
N PHE A 69 -1.32 -2.35 6.12
CA PHE A 69 0.13 -2.57 6.18
C PHE A 69 0.69 -2.24 7.56
N ARG A 70 0.32 -1.10 8.15
CA ARG A 70 0.76 -0.72 9.50
C ARG A 70 0.30 -1.70 10.59
N ARG A 71 -0.90 -2.26 10.46
CA ARG A 71 -1.40 -3.29 11.38
C ARG A 71 -0.63 -4.60 11.22
N LEU A 72 -0.30 -4.98 9.99
CA LEU A 72 0.52 -6.16 9.71
C LEU A 72 1.96 -5.96 10.17
N GLU A 73 2.54 -4.77 9.98
CA GLU A 73 3.86 -4.42 10.49
C GLU A 73 3.91 -4.52 12.03
N ALA A 74 2.91 -3.97 12.72
CA ALA A 74 2.77 -4.10 14.17
C ALA A 74 2.44 -5.54 14.64
N ALA A 75 1.80 -6.36 13.79
CA ALA A 75 1.53 -7.77 14.06
C ALA A 75 2.73 -8.67 13.73
N CYS A 76 3.64 -8.25 12.84
CA CYS A 76 4.89 -8.93 12.55
C CYS A 76 5.88 -8.83 13.72
N ASP A 77 5.75 -7.83 14.60
CA ASP A 77 6.42 -7.81 15.91
C ASP A 77 5.87 -8.90 16.85
N PHE A 78 4.72 -9.50 16.52
CA PHE A 78 4.03 -10.57 17.26
C PHE A 78 3.64 -11.75 16.34
N GLY A 79 4.62 -12.37 15.67
CA GLY A 79 4.49 -13.75 15.18
C GLY A 79 3.29 -14.07 14.28
N SER A 80 2.80 -13.13 13.46
CA SER A 80 1.72 -13.40 12.51
C SER A 80 2.10 -14.51 11.53
N SER A 81 1.15 -15.43 11.30
CA SER A 81 1.28 -16.63 10.48
C SER A 81 1.72 -16.29 9.05
N THR A 82 2.67 -17.07 8.52
CA THR A 82 3.19 -16.96 7.14
C THR A 82 2.08 -16.86 6.09
N GLN A 83 0.92 -17.47 6.35
CA GLN A 83 -0.26 -17.46 5.48
C GLN A 83 -0.83 -16.05 5.27
N GLU A 84 -0.93 -15.23 6.33
CA GLU A 84 -1.50 -13.88 6.24
C GLU A 84 -0.63 -12.94 5.38
N ILE A 85 0.68 -13.19 5.36
CA ILE A 85 1.64 -12.46 4.52
C ILE A 85 1.47 -12.84 3.03
N TYR A 86 1.24 -14.12 2.74
CA TYR A 86 0.98 -14.59 1.37
C TYR A 86 -0.36 -14.08 0.84
N ASP A 87 -1.41 -14.13 1.65
CA ASP A 87 -2.75 -13.65 1.28
C ASP A 87 -2.74 -12.13 1.03
N PHE A 88 -2.01 -11.36 1.86
CA PHE A 88 -1.82 -9.93 1.64
C PHE A 88 -1.08 -9.64 0.32
N LYS A 89 -0.04 -10.41 -0.01
CA LYS A 89 0.67 -10.30 -1.31
C LYS A 89 -0.27 -10.56 -2.48
N LEU A 90 -1.12 -11.58 -2.38
CA LEU A 90 -2.05 -11.94 -3.45
C LEU A 90 -3.13 -10.88 -3.65
N GLU A 91 -3.77 -10.40 -2.58
CA GLU A 91 -4.79 -9.34 -2.65
C GLU A 91 -4.23 -8.02 -3.19
N THR A 92 -3.01 -7.65 -2.79
CA THR A 92 -2.38 -6.41 -3.28
C THR A 92 -2.03 -6.48 -4.76
N VAL A 93 -1.52 -7.62 -5.24
CA VAL A 93 -1.26 -7.84 -6.68
C VAL A 93 -2.55 -7.83 -7.49
N THR A 94 -3.59 -8.52 -7.03
CA THR A 94 -4.89 -8.54 -7.72
C THR A 94 -5.54 -7.16 -7.75
N GLY A 95 -5.53 -6.43 -6.63
CA GLY A 95 -6.07 -5.06 -6.57
C GLY A 95 -5.31 -4.09 -7.47
N PHE A 96 -4.00 -4.25 -7.61
CA PHE A 96 -3.17 -3.44 -8.49
C PHE A 96 -3.46 -3.71 -9.97
N ASN A 97 -3.62 -4.97 -10.36
CA ASN A 97 -3.98 -5.35 -11.73
C ASN A 97 -5.37 -4.84 -12.12
N GLN A 98 -6.35 -4.87 -11.21
CA GLN A 98 -7.68 -4.31 -11.46
C GLN A 98 -7.65 -2.78 -11.64
N LEU A 99 -6.80 -2.09 -10.88
CA LEU A 99 -6.58 -0.65 -11.02
C LEU A 99 -5.92 -0.29 -12.35
N LYS A 100 -4.95 -1.11 -12.79
CA LYS A 100 -4.28 -0.97 -14.08
C LYS A 100 -5.27 -1.07 -15.25
N VAL A 101 -6.11 -2.12 -15.27
CA VAL A 101 -7.14 -2.31 -16.32
C VAL A 101 -8.11 -1.14 -16.40
N ARG A 102 -8.52 -0.58 -15.25
CA ARG A 102 -9.40 0.60 -15.21
C ARG A 102 -8.72 1.86 -15.77
N LEU A 103 -7.44 2.07 -15.46
CA LEU A 103 -6.67 3.21 -15.99
C LEU A 103 -6.43 3.10 -17.50
N GLU A 104 -6.27 1.89 -18.04
CA GLU A 104 -6.15 1.64 -19.48
C GLU A 104 -7.49 1.89 -20.21
N ALA A 105 -8.62 1.45 -19.65
CA ALA A 105 -9.94 1.67 -20.25
C ALA A 105 -10.36 3.16 -20.33
N ASP A 106 -9.94 3.98 -19.38
CA ASP A 106 -10.26 5.43 -19.37
C ASP A 106 -9.43 6.23 -20.41
N THR A 107 -8.49 5.59 -21.13
CA THR A 107 -7.58 6.28 -22.07
C THR A 107 -7.98 6.20 -23.55
N ASP A 108 -8.93 5.35 -23.92
CA ASP A 108 -9.33 5.15 -25.32
C ASP A 108 -10.29 6.23 -25.86
N ASP A 109 -10.93 7.01 -24.98
CA ASP A 109 -11.98 7.99 -25.33
C ASP A 109 -11.48 9.42 -25.66
N LEU A 110 -10.15 9.64 -25.73
CA LEU A 110 -9.57 10.97 -25.95
C LEU A 110 -8.97 11.13 -27.36
N THR A 111 -9.74 10.91 -28.41
CA THR A 111 -9.33 11.23 -29.79
C THR A 111 -9.72 12.67 -30.16
N GLU A 112 -8.80 13.36 -30.85
CA GLU A 112 -8.94 14.77 -31.29
C GLU A 112 -9.94 14.96 -32.45
N GLU A 113 -10.67 13.91 -32.86
CA GLU A 113 -11.50 13.89 -34.09
C GLU A 113 -12.83 14.67 -34.00
N VAL A 114 -13.25 15.14 -32.82
CA VAL A 114 -14.56 15.84 -32.64
C VAL A 114 -14.46 17.37 -32.82
N ALA A 115 -13.35 17.88 -33.35
CA ALA A 115 -13.10 19.33 -33.44
C ALA A 115 -13.70 20.01 -34.70
N ASP A 116 -13.94 19.27 -35.78
CA ASP A 116 -14.42 19.83 -37.05
C ASP A 116 -15.92 20.15 -36.98
N GLY A 117 -16.23 21.37 -36.54
CA GLY A 117 -17.60 21.91 -36.45
C GLY A 117 -17.88 22.73 -35.20
N LEU A 118 -16.92 22.83 -34.26
CA LEU A 118 -17.06 23.62 -33.04
C LEU A 118 -16.70 25.10 -33.29
N SER A 119 -17.46 26.03 -32.70
CA SER A 119 -17.05 27.44 -32.64
C SER A 119 -15.72 27.58 -31.90
N ASP A 120 -14.88 28.58 -32.23
CA ASP A 120 -13.57 28.81 -31.61
C ASP A 120 -13.58 28.76 -30.06
N ALA A 121 -14.62 29.33 -29.44
CA ALA A 121 -14.76 29.34 -27.98
C ALA A 121 -15.12 27.96 -27.38
N ALA A 122 -15.72 27.07 -28.17
CA ALA A 122 -16.01 25.68 -27.81
C ALA A 122 -14.78 24.80 -28.05
N TYR A 123 -14.06 25.00 -29.16
CA TYR A 123 -12.78 24.36 -29.45
C TYR A 123 -11.75 24.62 -28.34
N GLU A 124 -11.55 25.89 -27.94
CA GLU A 124 -10.63 26.22 -26.85
C GLU A 124 -11.03 25.61 -25.50
N ARG A 125 -12.33 25.49 -25.22
CA ARG A 125 -12.79 24.82 -24.00
C ARG A 125 -12.47 23.32 -24.03
N GLU A 126 -12.62 22.69 -25.18
CA GLU A 126 -12.34 21.26 -25.35
C GLU A 126 -10.84 20.98 -25.29
N MET A 127 -10.02 21.77 -25.98
CA MET A 127 -8.56 21.66 -25.87
C MET A 127 -8.07 21.89 -24.44
N ASN A 128 -8.67 22.81 -23.69
CA ASN A 128 -8.34 22.98 -22.27
C ASN A 128 -8.83 21.84 -21.36
N ARG A 129 -9.84 21.06 -21.76
CA ARG A 129 -10.20 19.81 -21.08
C ARG A 129 -9.17 18.72 -21.37
N ILE A 130 -8.80 18.54 -22.64
CA ILE A 130 -7.79 17.56 -23.07
C ILE A 130 -6.45 17.82 -22.38
N ARG A 131 -5.96 19.07 -22.36
CA ARG A 131 -4.71 19.44 -21.66
C ARG A 131 -4.76 19.14 -20.15
N ARG A 132 -5.92 19.25 -19.51
CA ARG A 132 -6.10 18.87 -18.09
C ARG A 132 -6.10 17.36 -17.92
N ALA A 133 -6.83 16.63 -18.75
CA ALA A 133 -6.83 15.17 -18.73
C ALA A 133 -5.42 14.60 -18.93
N LYS A 134 -4.64 15.15 -19.89
CA LYS A 134 -3.24 14.75 -20.12
C LYS A 134 -2.35 14.99 -18.88
N ARG A 135 -2.54 16.11 -18.16
CA ARG A 135 -1.80 16.37 -16.90
C ARG A 135 -2.21 15.43 -15.77
N ASP A 136 -3.51 15.26 -15.54
CA ASP A 136 -4.01 14.33 -14.52
C ASP A 136 -3.55 12.88 -14.80
N LYS A 137 -3.45 12.48 -16.08
CA LYS A 137 -2.88 11.19 -16.50
C LYS A 137 -1.40 11.08 -16.16
N ALA A 138 -0.58 12.07 -16.54
CA ALA A 138 0.85 12.08 -16.23
C ALA A 138 1.14 12.07 -14.71
N GLU A 139 0.34 12.81 -13.92
CA GLU A 139 0.40 12.74 -12.46
C GLU A 139 0.01 11.36 -11.93
N GLY A 140 -1.03 10.75 -12.51
CA GLY A 140 -1.46 9.38 -12.21
C GLY A 140 -0.35 8.35 -12.45
N GLU A 141 0.27 8.39 -13.63
CA GLU A 141 1.38 7.52 -14.04
C GLU A 141 2.60 7.68 -13.11
N ALA A 142 2.98 8.91 -12.77
CA ALA A 142 4.06 9.18 -11.83
C ALA A 142 3.78 8.58 -10.44
N THR A 143 2.54 8.73 -9.93
CA THR A 143 2.16 8.13 -8.65
C THR A 143 2.11 6.60 -8.70
N PHE A 144 1.73 6.01 -9.84
CA PHE A 144 1.72 4.56 -10.02
C PHE A 144 3.14 4.00 -10.05
N SER A 145 4.05 4.65 -10.78
CA SER A 145 5.48 4.28 -10.82
C SER A 145 6.09 4.33 -9.41
N HIS A 146 5.82 5.39 -8.65
CA HIS A 146 6.28 5.50 -7.26
C HIS A 146 5.77 4.35 -6.38
N LEU A 147 4.49 3.97 -6.51
CA LEU A 147 3.92 2.84 -5.76
C LEU A 147 4.54 1.50 -6.18
N GLN A 148 4.82 1.32 -7.47
CA GLN A 148 5.47 0.12 -7.99
C GLN A 148 6.88 -0.05 -7.41
N ASP A 149 7.65 1.03 -7.30
CA ASP A 149 8.98 1.00 -6.70
C ASP A 149 8.94 0.75 -5.19
N GLN A 150 7.97 1.33 -4.47
CA GLN A 150 7.74 0.99 -3.07
C GLN A 150 7.42 -0.49 -2.90
N LEU A 151 6.53 -1.05 -3.71
CA LEU A 151 6.19 -2.49 -3.67
C LEU A 151 7.41 -3.37 -3.96
N ARG A 152 8.24 -2.99 -4.95
CA ARG A 152 9.49 -3.69 -5.26
C ARG A 152 10.44 -3.67 -4.05
N MET A 153 10.56 -2.53 -3.37
CA MET A 153 11.37 -2.41 -2.16
C MET A 153 10.85 -3.27 -1.00
N TYR A 154 9.53 -3.25 -0.76
CA TYR A 154 8.93 -4.10 0.28
C TYR A 154 9.12 -5.57 -0.01
N ARG A 155 8.94 -6.00 -1.27
CA ARG A 155 9.19 -7.38 -1.69
C ARG A 155 10.63 -7.82 -1.36
N LYS A 156 11.63 -7.01 -1.71
CA LYS A 156 13.04 -7.29 -1.39
C LYS A 156 13.29 -7.40 0.11
N ARG A 157 12.68 -6.51 0.92
CA ARG A 157 12.80 -6.57 2.39
C ARG A 157 12.20 -7.85 2.96
N VAL A 158 11.01 -8.24 2.49
CA VAL A 158 10.35 -9.49 2.92
C VAL A 158 11.19 -10.70 2.52
N GLU A 159 11.72 -10.75 1.30
CA GLU A 159 12.60 -11.85 0.85
C GLU A 159 13.86 -11.95 1.72
N LYS A 160 14.50 -10.82 2.05
CA LYS A 160 15.65 -10.79 2.97
C LYS A 160 15.28 -11.31 4.36
N HIS A 161 14.12 -10.91 4.87
CA HIS A 161 13.68 -11.34 6.20
C HIS A 161 13.39 -12.85 6.24
N LEU A 162 12.69 -13.36 5.22
CA LEU A 162 12.42 -14.79 5.09
C LEU A 162 13.72 -15.60 5.04
N ALA A 163 14.72 -15.17 4.25
CA ALA A 163 16.01 -15.83 4.21
C ALA A 163 16.72 -15.84 5.59
N SER A 164 16.66 -14.73 6.33
CA SER A 164 17.21 -14.63 7.68
C SER A 164 16.51 -15.57 8.66
N VAL A 165 15.18 -15.66 8.60
CA VAL A 165 14.38 -16.56 9.46
C VAL A 165 14.70 -18.02 9.15
N SER A 166 14.75 -18.39 7.87
CA SER A 166 15.12 -19.75 7.45
C SER A 166 16.52 -20.14 7.91
N LEU A 167 17.50 -19.24 7.81
CA LEU A 167 18.85 -19.48 8.32
C LEU A 167 18.85 -19.69 9.84
N HIS A 168 18.09 -18.87 10.58
CA HIS A 168 18.04 -18.98 12.02
C HIS A 168 17.37 -20.29 12.48
N ALA A 169 16.32 -20.72 11.79
CA ALA A 169 15.65 -22.00 12.01
C ALA A 169 16.59 -23.18 11.75
N ALA A 170 17.32 -23.17 10.63
CA ALA A 170 18.30 -24.21 10.31
C ALA A 170 19.41 -24.30 11.36
N ASN A 171 19.93 -23.15 11.81
CA ASN A 171 20.93 -23.10 12.88
C ASN A 171 20.41 -23.64 14.21
N PHE A 172 19.15 -23.36 14.55
CA PHE A 172 18.52 -23.90 15.74
C PHE A 172 18.34 -25.42 15.66
N GLN A 173 17.87 -25.92 14.52
CA GLN A 173 17.72 -27.34 14.27
C GLN A 173 19.06 -28.08 14.34
N ALA A 174 20.11 -27.57 13.70
CA ALA A 174 21.45 -28.16 13.77
C ALA A 174 21.99 -28.22 15.21
N LYS A 175 21.68 -27.23 16.06
CA LYS A 175 22.03 -27.27 17.48
C LYS A 175 21.25 -28.35 18.23
N GLN A 176 19.96 -28.52 17.93
CA GLN A 176 19.16 -29.58 18.52
C GLN A 176 19.67 -30.97 18.12
N GLU A 177 19.97 -31.18 16.84
CA GLU A 177 20.50 -32.45 16.34
C GLU A 177 21.84 -32.80 16.99
N LYS A 178 22.75 -31.83 17.14
CA LYS A 178 24.02 -32.04 17.87
C LYS A 178 23.78 -32.41 19.34
N ALA A 179 22.88 -31.70 20.01
CA ALA A 179 22.56 -31.99 21.41
C ALA A 179 21.89 -33.37 21.58
N GLN A 180 21.06 -33.78 20.61
CA GLN A 180 20.45 -35.10 20.59
C GLN A 180 21.50 -36.19 20.38
N ALA A 181 22.41 -36.02 19.42
CA ALA A 181 23.49 -36.97 19.16
C ALA A 181 24.39 -37.19 20.39
N LEU A 182 24.73 -36.12 21.12
CA LEU A 182 25.47 -36.23 22.39
C LEU A 182 24.70 -37.01 23.44
N ARG A 183 23.40 -36.76 23.60
CA ARG A 183 22.55 -37.53 24.52
C ARG A 183 22.50 -39.00 24.14
N ASP A 184 22.34 -39.30 22.85
CA ASP A 184 22.26 -40.68 22.36
C ASP A 184 23.58 -41.43 22.57
N GLU A 185 24.72 -40.76 22.40
CA GLU A 185 26.05 -41.31 22.70
C GLU A 185 26.22 -41.64 24.19
N GLU A 186 25.87 -40.71 25.08
CA GLU A 186 25.93 -40.93 26.53
C GLU A 186 24.98 -42.04 26.99
N LEU A 187 23.78 -42.10 26.41
CA LEU A 187 22.80 -43.15 26.70
C LEU A 187 23.32 -44.52 26.22
N ALA A 188 24.02 -44.58 25.09
CA ALA A 188 24.67 -45.80 24.62
C ALA A 188 25.80 -46.25 25.55
N LYS A 189 26.63 -45.32 26.06
CA LYS A 189 27.66 -45.62 27.08
C LYS A 189 27.03 -46.20 28.34
N LEU A 190 25.98 -45.56 28.88
CA LEU A 190 25.28 -46.03 30.07
C LEU A 190 24.64 -47.41 29.88
N LYS A 191 23.99 -47.66 28.72
CA LYS A 191 23.43 -48.98 28.41
C LYS A 191 24.50 -50.06 28.42
N LYS A 192 25.67 -49.80 27.85
CA LYS A 192 26.79 -50.74 27.87
C LYS A 192 27.28 -51.03 29.30
N VAL A 193 27.39 -50.00 30.14
CA VAL A 193 27.76 -50.17 31.56
C VAL A 193 26.73 -51.01 32.31
N ILE A 194 25.44 -50.80 32.04
CA ILE A 194 24.36 -51.59 32.63
C ILE A 194 24.45 -53.05 32.16
N GLU A 195 24.61 -53.32 30.87
CA GLU A 195 24.78 -54.68 30.34
C GLU A 195 26.02 -55.38 30.94
N GLU A 196 27.15 -54.67 31.06
CA GLU A 196 28.34 -55.19 31.73
C GLU A 196 28.07 -55.52 33.20
N PHE A 197 27.33 -54.67 33.91
CA PHE A 197 26.95 -54.91 35.30
C PHE A 197 26.01 -56.10 35.45
N GLU A 198 24.98 -56.20 34.60
CA GLU A 198 24.03 -57.32 34.58
C GLU A 198 24.72 -58.65 34.26
N SER A 199 25.74 -58.65 33.38
CA SER A 199 26.49 -59.85 33.02
C SER A 199 27.35 -60.45 34.15
N LYS A 200 27.72 -59.64 35.16
CA LYS A 200 28.53 -60.08 36.31
C LYS A 200 27.74 -60.89 37.35
N GLY A 201 26.41 -60.91 37.25
CA GLY A 201 25.53 -61.62 38.18
C GLY A 201 25.39 -60.93 39.56
N PRO A 202 24.49 -61.41 40.42
CA PRO A 202 24.24 -60.78 41.73
C PRO A 202 25.42 -60.98 42.69
N CYS A 203 25.95 -59.89 43.25
CA CYS A 203 26.95 -59.94 44.32
C CYS A 203 26.29 -60.44 45.62
N ALA A 204 26.95 -61.37 46.32
CA ALA A 204 26.44 -61.93 47.57
C ALA A 204 26.84 -61.09 48.79
N THR A 205 27.89 -60.27 48.67
CA THR A 205 28.42 -59.43 49.75
C THR A 205 28.82 -58.03 49.29
N TYR A 206 28.88 -57.07 50.21
CA TYR A 206 29.27 -55.68 49.92
C TYR A 206 30.74 -55.55 49.48
N ASP A 207 31.61 -56.44 49.96
CA ASP A 207 33.03 -56.43 49.62
C ASP A 207 33.26 -56.91 48.17
N GLU A 208 32.49 -57.89 47.67
CA GLU A 208 32.50 -58.30 46.25
C GLU A 208 32.04 -57.17 45.30
N PHE A 209 31.12 -56.32 45.75
CA PHE A 209 30.68 -55.15 44.97
C PHE A 209 31.76 -54.06 44.91
N LYS A 210 32.54 -53.88 45.99
CA LYS A 210 33.66 -52.92 46.05
C LYS A 210 34.81 -53.30 45.12
N GLU A 211 35.15 -54.60 45.06
CA GLU A 211 36.25 -55.10 44.25
C GLU A 211 35.92 -55.19 42.74
N SER A 212 34.64 -55.26 42.38
CA SER A 212 34.19 -55.39 40.99
C SER A 212 34.05 -54.07 40.21
N ASN A 213 34.23 -52.93 40.88
CA ASN A 213 34.21 -51.60 40.27
C ASN A 213 35.54 -51.26 39.58
N VAL A 214 35.53 -51.44 38.25
CA VAL A 214 36.55 -50.96 37.33
C VAL A 214 36.34 -49.46 37.10
N GLN A 215 37.35 -48.69 37.51
CA GLN A 215 37.70 -47.28 37.25
C GLN A 215 36.61 -46.19 37.30
N PRO A 216 36.87 -45.08 38.05
CA PRO A 216 35.96 -43.95 38.11
C PRO A 216 35.91 -43.26 36.75
N VAL A 217 34.68 -42.94 36.31
CA VAL A 217 34.42 -42.04 35.18
C VAL A 217 35.11 -40.71 35.51
N GLN A 218 36.15 -40.37 34.74
CA GLN A 218 36.85 -39.10 34.87
C GLN A 218 35.91 -37.99 34.36
N GLU A 219 35.67 -36.99 35.23
CA GLU A 219 34.98 -35.72 34.92
C GLU A 219 35.72 -34.86 33.90
#